data_AF-A0AAV1W2P6-F1
#
_entry.id   AF-A0AAV1W2P6-F1
#
_cell.length_a   1.000
_cell.length_b   1.000
_cell.length_c   1.000
_cell.angle_alpha   90.00
_cell.angle_beta   90.00
_cell.angle_gamma   90.00
#
_symmetry.space_group_name_H-M   'P 1'
#
loop_
_entity.id
_entity.type
_entity.pdbx_description
1 polymer ?
#
loop_
_entity_poly.entity_id
_entity_poly.type
_entity_poly.pdbx_seq_one_letter_code
_entity_poly.pdbx_strand_id
1 'polypeptide(L)' 'MEKTGEASPPPVPRVAVVVFLLKGRSVFLGRRLSSVGHSTFALPGGHLEFGESFEEVRQEK' A
#
# COMPACT_ATOMS: atom_id res chain seq x y z
N MET A 1 37.12 10.18 19.87
CA MET A 1 35.78 10.80 19.90
C MET A 1 34.79 9.72 19.52
N GLU A 2 34.10 9.16 20.51
CA GLU A 2 33.12 8.11 20.30
C GLU A 2 31.89 8.71 19.59
N LYS A 3 31.51 8.12 18.47
CA LYS A 3 30.32 8.51 17.72
C LYS A 3 29.14 7.77 18.34
N THR A 4 28.41 8.44 19.21
CA THR A 4 27.19 7.94 19.85
C THR A 4 26.25 7.35 18.79
N GLY A 5 25.97 6.05 18.91
CA GLY A 5 25.04 5.33 18.06
C GLY A 5 23.62 5.79 18.37
N GLU A 6 23.10 6.68 17.54
CA GLU A 6 21.70 7.07 17.59
C GLU A 6 20.87 5.92 17.01
N ALA A 7 20.05 5.28 17.85
CA ALA A 7 19.19 4.18 17.45
C ALA A 7 18.11 4.69 16.48
N SER A 8 17.88 3.97 15.39
CA SER A 8 16.81 4.32 14.44
C SER A 8 15.44 4.34 15.13
N PRO A 9 14.56 5.29 14.80
CA PRO A 9 13.22 5.33 15.39
C PRO A 9 12.49 4.00 15.14
N PRO A 10 11.58 3.60 16.04
CA PRO A 10 10.81 2.38 15.86
C PRO A 10 10.01 2.44 14.55
N PRO A 11 9.82 1.30 13.86
CA PRO A 11 9.08 1.27 12.61
C PRO A 11 7.67 1.80 12.79
N VAL A 12 7.28 2.75 11.94
CA VAL A 12 5.94 3.34 11.94
C VAL A 12 5.00 2.44 11.10
N PRO A 13 3.86 2.00 11.64
CA PRO A 13 2.88 1.24 10.87
C PRO A 13 2.37 2.04 9.66
N ARG A 14 2.22 1.37 8.52
CA ARG A 14 1.54 1.91 7.33
C ARG A 14 0.25 1.13 7.08
N VAL A 15 -0.81 1.85 6.72
CA VAL A 15 -2.13 1.26 6.44
C VAL A 15 -2.37 1.27 4.94
N ALA A 16 -2.86 0.14 4.42
CA ALA A 16 -3.30 0.02 3.04
C ALA A 16 -4.75 -0.46 3.01
N VAL A 17 -5.53 0.09 2.09
CA VAL A 17 -6.91 -0.32 1.83
C VAL A 17 -6.98 -0.86 0.42
N VAL A 18 -7.58 -2.04 0.27
CA VAL A 18 -7.77 -2.73 -1.02
C VAL A 18 -9.24 -3.09 -1.20
N VAL A 19 -9.68 -3.14 -2.45
CA VAL A 19 -11.08 -3.44 -2.78
C VAL A 19 -11.18 -4.68 -3.67
N PHE A 20 -12.16 -5.53 -3.36
CA PHE A 20 -12.53 -6.67 -4.20
C PHE A 20 -13.65 -6.26 -5.15
N LEU A 21 -13.38 -6.23 -6.46
CA LEU A 21 -14.45 -6.14 -7.45
C LEU A 21 -14.84 -7.55 -7.87
N LEU A 22 -16.07 -7.93 -7.53
CA LEU A 22 -16.60 -9.27 -7.75
C LEU A 22 -17.55 -9.28 -8.95
N LYS A 23 -17.44 -10.32 -9.79
CA LYS A 23 -18.40 -10.63 -10.86
C LYS A 23 -18.67 -12.13 -10.86
N GLY A 24 -19.78 -12.53 -10.23
CA GLY A 24 -20.10 -13.94 -10.02
C GLY A 24 -19.01 -14.64 -9.19
N ARG A 25 -18.32 -15.61 -9.80
CA ARG A 25 -17.21 -16.36 -9.18
C ARG A 25 -15.83 -15.78 -9.50
N SER A 26 -15.76 -14.61 -10.13
CA SER A 26 -14.52 -13.97 -10.56
C SER A 26 -14.21 -12.73 -9.73
N VAL A 27 -12.92 -12.46 -9.53
CA VAL A 27 -12.38 -11.22 -8.92
C VAL A 27 -11.52 -10.47 -9.93
N PHE A 28 -11.62 -9.13 -9.95
CA PHE A 28 -10.77 -8.29 -10.77
C PHE A 28 -9.40 -8.07 -10.10
N LEU A 29 -8.33 -8.26 -10.86
CA LEU A 29 -6.95 -7.99 -10.45
C LEU A 29 -6.27 -7.14 -11.52
N GLY A 30 -5.45 -6.17 -11.08
CA GLY A 30 -4.59 -5.38 -11.95
C GLY A 30 -3.17 -5.93 -11.98
N ARG A 31 -2.47 -5.81 -13.11
CA ARG A 31 -1.02 -6.06 -13.20
C ARG A 31 -0.29 -4.81 -12.72
N ARG A 32 0.56 -4.95 -11.69
CA ARG A 32 1.28 -3.83 -11.10
C ARG A 32 2.42 -3.36 -12.00
N LEU A 33 2.54 -2.04 -12.15
CA LEU A 33 3.61 -1.37 -12.92
C LEU A 33 4.66 -0.70 -12.03
N SER A 34 4.46 -0.72 -10.71
CA SER A 34 5.39 -0.16 -9.73
C SER A 34 6.65 -1.01 -9.57
N SER A 35 7.74 -0.37 -9.11
CA SER A 35 9.06 -0.99 -8.93
C SER A 35 9.03 -2.18 -7.96
N VAL A 36 8.44 -1.97 -6.78
CA VAL A 36 8.19 -3.02 -5.81
C VAL A 36 7.06 -3.88 -6.33
N GLY A 37 7.29 -5.17 -6.61
CA GLY A 37 6.27 -6.12 -7.07
C GLY A 37 5.80 -5.89 -8.52
N HIS A 38 6.69 -5.40 -9.38
CA HIS A 38 6.42 -5.24 -10.81
C HIS A 38 5.91 -6.54 -11.45
N SER A 39 4.94 -6.42 -12.34
CA SER A 39 4.33 -7.54 -13.09
C SER A 39 3.60 -8.60 -12.26
N THR A 40 3.37 -8.38 -10.96
CA THR A 40 2.47 -9.24 -10.17
C THR A 40 1.01 -8.79 -10.31
N PHE A 41 0.08 -9.71 -10.07
CA PHE A 41 -1.34 -9.41 -9.97
C PHE A 41 -1.70 -9.02 -8.53
N ALA A 42 -2.45 -7.93 -8.39
CA ALA A 42 -2.95 -7.50 -7.08
C ALA A 42 -4.34 -6.87 -7.20
N LEU A 43 -5.01 -6.81 -6.06
CA LEU A 43 -6.23 -6.05 -5.90
C LEU A 43 -5.94 -4.55 -6.08
N PRO A 44 -6.89 -3.79 -6.64
CA PRO A 44 -6.79 -2.34 -6.63
C PRO A 44 -6.86 -1.82 -5.19
N GLY A 45 -6.01 -0.85 -4.84
CA GLY A 45 -5.97 -0.25 -3.51
C GLY A 45 -4.75 0.64 -3.29
N GLY A 46 -4.69 1.35 -2.18
CA GLY A 46 -3.66 2.37 -1.92
C GLY A 46 -3.32 2.51 -0.46
N HIS A 47 -2.38 3.42 -0.17
CA HIS A 47 -2.09 3.82 1.20
C HIS A 47 -3.17 4.77 1.71
N LEU A 48 -3.50 4.67 3.00
CA LEU A 48 -4.37 5.60 3.67
C LEU A 48 -3.53 6.69 4.32
N GLU A 49 -3.68 7.94 3.86
CA GLU A 49 -2.98 9.07 4.46
C GLU A 49 -3.73 9.62 5.67
N PHE A 50 -2.98 10.31 6.56
CA PHE A 50 -3.57 10.88 7.76
C PHE A 50 -4.64 11.93 7.41
N GLY A 51 -5.85 11.72 7.92
CA GLY A 51 -6.99 12.61 7.68
C GLY A 51 -7.85 12.24 6.46
N GLU A 52 -7.47 11.20 5.69
CA GLU A 52 -8.36 10.63 4.66
C GLU A 52 -9.39 9.67 5.28
N SER A 53 -10.60 9.65 4.73
CA SER A 53 -11.55 8.56 4.96
C SER A 53 -11.16 7.31 4.16
N PHE A 54 -11.74 6.16 4.50
CA PHE A 54 -11.42 4.90 3.83
C PHE A 54 -11.83 4.91 2.34
N GLU A 55 -12.85 5.69 2.00
CA GLU A 55 -13.38 5.87 0.65
C GLU A 55 -12.50 6.78 -0.22
N GLU A 56 -11.66 7.62 0.41
CA GLU A 56 -10.80 8.59 -0.27
C GLU A 56 -9.42 8.02 -0.63
N VAL A 57 -9.14 6.76 -0.26
CA VAL A 57 -7.87 6.09 -0.52
C VAL A 57 -7.56 6.03 -2.01
N ARG A 58 -6.32 6.38 -2.36
CA ARG A 58 -5.87 6.52 -3.74
C ARG A 58 -4.70 5.57 -4.01
N GLN A 59 -4.69 4.94 -5.17
CA GLN A 59 -3.47 4.32 -5.69
C GLN A 59 -2.50 5.44 -6.07
N GLU A 60 -1.34 5.48 -5.44
CA GLU A 60 -0.24 6.32 -5.92
C GLU A 60 0.30 5.75 -7.24
N LYS A 61 0.59 6.65 -8.20
CA LYS A 61 0.96 6.29 -9.59
C LYS A 61 2.32 5.62 -9.70
#